data_AF-A0A8I1EAT7-F1
#
_entry.id   AF-A0A8I1EAT7-F1
#
_cell.length_a   1.000
_cell.length_b   1.000
_cell.length_c   1.000
_cell.angle_alpha   90.00
_cell.angle_beta   90.00
_cell.angle_gamma   90.00
#
_symmetry.space_group_name_H-M   'P 1'
#
loop_
_entity.id
_entity.type
_entity.pdbx_description
1 polymer ?
#
loop_
_entity_poly.entity_id
_entity_poly.type
_entity_poly.pdbx_seq_one_letter_code
_entity_poly.pdbx_strand_id
1 'polypeptide(L)'
;MNDGKNQDFGLLFLRVSGALFLLWVHGLPKVLHYREQLTLIEDPFHLGAHVTLGLAIFAEVLCPLLIVAGVLVRLACLPIIAVLVIAMLVVHPEWTLLEGQFGWLLLIIFTSLLIAGPGRLVVGQRFS
;
A
#
# COMPACT_ATOMS: atom_id res chain seq x y z
N MET A 1 3.78 -16.86 -27.70
CA MET A 1 2.92 -15.66 -27.90
C MET A 1 1.79 -15.55 -26.85
N ASN A 2 1.92 -16.23 -25.70
CA ASN A 2 0.96 -16.17 -24.57
C ASN A 2 1.61 -15.60 -23.29
N ASP A 3 2.94 -15.47 -23.29
CA ASP A 3 3.74 -15.15 -22.11
C ASP A 3 3.49 -13.71 -21.63
N GLY A 4 3.34 -12.76 -22.56
CA GLY A 4 3.01 -11.37 -22.23
C GLY A 4 1.63 -11.21 -21.58
N LYS A 5 0.62 -11.98 -22.02
CA LYS A 5 -0.72 -11.94 -21.43
C LYS A 5 -0.71 -12.48 -20.00
N ASN A 6 -0.05 -13.61 -19.77
CA ASN A 6 0.07 -14.20 -18.44
C ASN A 6 0.81 -13.27 -17.46
N GLN A 7 1.85 -12.58 -17.94
CA GLN A 7 2.56 -11.56 -17.16
C GLN A 7 1.64 -10.39 -16.79
N ASP A 8 0.84 -9.88 -17.73
CA ASP A 8 -0.09 -8.78 -17.49
C ASP A 8 -1.19 -9.17 -16.49
N PHE A 9 -1.73 -10.40 -16.59
CA PHE A 9 -2.67 -10.94 -15.59
C PHE A 9 -2.02 -11.11 -14.21
N GLY A 10 -0.77 -11.59 -14.16
CA GLY A 10 -0.03 -11.72 -12.91
C GLY A 10 0.18 -10.37 -12.21
N LEU A 11 0.55 -9.33 -12.97
CA LEU A 11 0.69 -7.97 -12.44
C LEU A 11 -0.65 -7.40 -11.99
N LEU A 12 -1.73 -7.61 -12.74
CA LEU A 12 -3.07 -7.20 -12.32
C LEU A 12 -3.47 -7.87 -11.01
N PHE A 13 -3.25 -9.19 -10.91
CA PHE A 13 -3.55 -9.94 -9.70
C PHE A 13 -2.73 -9.43 -8.51
N LEU A 14 -1.41 -9.26 -8.67
CA LEU A 14 -0.53 -8.73 -7.63
C LEU A 14 -0.97 -7.34 -7.16
N ARG A 15 -1.32 -6.48 -8.12
CA ARG A 15 -1.77 -5.11 -7.90
C ARG A 15 -3.06 -5.06 -7.11
N VAL A 16 -4.08 -5.79 -7.57
CA VAL A 16 -5.41 -5.79 -6.97
C VAL A 16 -5.40 -6.47 -5.62
N SER A 17 -4.80 -7.67 -5.52
CA SER A 17 -4.76 -8.41 -4.25
C SER A 17 -3.97 -7.66 -3.17
N GLY A 18 -2.77 -7.18 -3.47
CA GLY A 18 -1.94 -6.43 -2.53
C GLY A 18 -2.59 -5.13 -2.06
N ALA A 19 -3.14 -4.36 -3.00
CA ALA A 19 -3.82 -3.11 -2.68
C ALA A 19 -5.11 -3.32 -1.87
N LEU A 20 -5.93 -4.32 -2.22
CA LEU A 20 -7.14 -4.64 -1.47
C LEU A 20 -6.81 -5.12 -0.05
N PHE A 21 -5.77 -5.93 0.12
CA PHE A 21 -5.38 -6.42 1.44
C PHE A 21 -4.91 -5.27 2.34
N LEU A 22 -4.04 -4.39 1.82
CA LEU A 22 -3.60 -3.19 2.54
C LEU A 22 -4.78 -2.28 2.89
N LEU A 23 -5.66 -2.00 1.92
CA LEU A 23 -6.84 -1.17 2.11
C LEU A 23 -7.78 -1.74 3.17
N TRP A 24 -8.05 -3.04 3.13
CA TRP A 24 -9.02 -3.68 4.02
C TRP A 24 -8.51 -3.78 5.45
N VAL A 25 -7.26 -4.20 5.63
CA VAL A 25 -6.68 -4.48 6.95
C VAL A 25 -6.17 -3.22 7.64
N HIS A 26 -5.54 -2.30 6.90
CA HIS A 26 -4.87 -1.14 7.50
C HIS A 26 -5.59 0.18 7.22
N GLY A 27 -6.09 0.38 6.00
CA GLY A 27 -6.71 1.64 5.58
C GLY A 27 -8.13 1.84 6.09
N LEU A 28 -9.02 0.85 5.91
CA LEU A 28 -10.44 0.95 6.23
C LEU A 28 -10.70 1.22 7.73
N PRO A 29 -10.01 0.56 8.68
CA PRO A 29 -10.17 0.87 10.10
C PRO A 29 -9.81 2.32 10.45
N LYS A 30 -8.80 2.91 9.77
CA LYS A 30 -8.38 4.30 9.99
C LYS A 30 -9.44 5.33 9.60
N VAL A 31 -10.23 5.03 8.58
CA VAL A 31 -11.32 5.91 8.13
C VAL A 31 -12.58 5.68 8.97
N LEU A 32 -12.96 4.43 9.22
CA LEU A 32 -14.19 4.09 9.95
C LEU A 32 -14.10 4.47 11.44
N HIS A 33 -12.94 4.30 12.06
CA HIS A 33 -12.71 4.52 13.50
C HIS A 33 -11.75 5.68 13.75
N TYR A 34 -11.87 6.76 12.98
CA TYR A 34 -10.91 7.88 12.99
C TYR A 34 -10.58 8.41 14.39
N ARG A 35 -11.59 8.58 15.26
CA ARG A 35 -11.39 9.12 16.63
C ARG A 35 -10.56 8.20 17.53
N GLU A 36 -10.78 6.89 17.44
CA GLU A 36 -10.03 5.90 18.19
C GLU A 36 -8.60 5.80 17.65
N GLN A 37 -8.46 5.83 16.33
CA GLN A 37 -7.18 5.76 15.64
C GLN A 37 -6.29 6.99 15.92
N LEU A 38 -6.88 8.16 16.18
CA LEU A 38 -6.12 9.33 16.65
C LEU A 38 -5.42 9.11 18.00
N THR A 39 -5.97 8.25 18.86
CA THR A 39 -5.34 7.94 20.16
C THR A 39 -4.32 6.81 20.08
N LEU A 40 -4.37 6.01 19.01
CA LEU A 40 -3.49 4.85 18.80
C LEU A 40 -2.34 5.14 17.84
N ILE A 41 -2.48 6.16 16.98
CA ILE A 41 -1.46 6.49 15.98
C ILE A 41 -0.18 6.95 16.67
N GLU A 42 0.91 6.27 16.36
CA GLU A 42 2.23 6.67 16.80
C GLU A 42 2.76 7.77 15.87
N ASP A 43 3.34 8.82 16.47
CA ASP A 43 3.83 10.00 15.75
C ASP A 43 5.34 10.18 15.96
N PRO A 44 6.18 9.36 15.31
CA PRO A 44 7.63 9.38 15.52
C PRO A 44 8.28 10.71 15.14
N PHE A 45 7.63 11.48 14.25
CA PHE A 45 8.13 12.75 13.74
C PHE A 45 7.52 13.98 14.43
N HIS A 46 6.64 13.77 15.43
CA HIS A 46 5.99 14.85 16.18
C HIS A 46 5.26 15.89 15.29
N LEU A 47 4.60 15.42 14.24
CA LEU A 47 3.83 16.25 13.30
C LEU A 47 2.40 16.55 13.80
N GLY A 48 1.97 15.85 14.84
CA GLY A 48 0.63 15.84 15.39
C GLY A 48 -0.21 14.67 14.87
N ALA A 49 -0.96 14.03 15.77
CA ALA A 49 -1.76 12.84 15.49
C ALA A 49 -2.71 12.99 14.28
N HIS A 50 -3.31 14.17 14.09
CA HIS A 50 -4.19 14.45 12.94
C HIS A 50 -3.46 14.39 11.60
N VAL A 51 -2.24 14.97 11.54
CA VAL A 51 -1.44 15.02 10.32
C VAL A 51 -0.90 13.62 10.01
N THR A 52 -0.36 12.93 11.02
CA THR A 52 0.19 11.58 10.88
C THR A 52 -0.89 10.58 10.47
N LEU A 53 -2.08 10.62 11.07
CA LEU A 53 -3.20 9.77 10.66
C LEU A 53 -3.70 10.13 9.25
N GLY A 54 -3.73 11.42 8.88
CA GLY A 54 -4.08 11.85 7.53
C GLY A 54 -3.12 11.32 6.47
N LEU A 55 -1.82 11.35 6.74
CA LEU A 55 -0.78 10.78 5.88
C LEU A 55 -0.92 9.25 5.76
N ALA A 56 -1.19 8.57 6.88
CA ALA A 56 -1.44 7.13 6.88
C ALA A 56 -2.69 6.76 6.06
N ILE A 57 -3.79 7.51 6.20
CA ILE A 57 -5.01 7.31 5.39
C ILE A 57 -4.72 7.57 3.91
N PHE A 58 -3.98 8.62 3.56
CA PHE A 58 -3.61 8.89 2.18
C PHE A 58 -2.80 7.71 1.58
N ALA A 59 -1.83 7.20 2.33
CA ALA A 59 -0.98 6.09 1.92
C ALA A 59 -1.75 4.76 1.86
N GLU A 60 -2.70 4.48 2.75
CA GLU A 60 -3.32 3.16 2.87
C GLU A 60 -4.75 3.08 2.33
N VAL A 61 -5.35 4.22 1.95
CA VAL A 61 -6.70 4.27 1.37
C VAL A 61 -6.65 4.81 -0.04
N LEU A 62 -6.19 6.04 -0.23
CA LEU A 62 -6.20 6.66 -1.55
C LEU A 62 -5.20 5.98 -2.49
N CYS A 63 -3.96 5.73 -2.04
CA CYS A 63 -2.94 5.10 -2.89
C CYS A 63 -3.34 3.69 -3.34
N PRO A 64 -3.87 2.79 -2.48
CA PRO A 64 -4.36 1.49 -2.92
C PRO A 64 -5.50 1.58 -3.93
N LEU A 65 -6.43 2.54 -3.80
CA LEU A 65 -7.51 2.74 -4.77
C LEU A 65 -6.95 3.16 -6.15
N LEU A 66 -5.97 4.06 -6.17
CA LEU A 66 -5.26 4.45 -7.40
C LEU A 66 -4.52 3.25 -8.03
N ILE A 67 -3.87 2.44 -7.19
CA ILE A 67 -3.19 1.22 -7.60
C ILE A 67 -4.19 0.23 -8.21
N VAL A 68 -5.33 -0.04 -7.60
CA VAL A 68 -6.37 -0.92 -8.17
C VAL A 68 -6.85 -0.40 -9.54
N ALA A 69 -7.15 0.89 -9.64
CA ALA A 69 -7.53 1.54 -10.89
C ALA A 69 -6.42 1.50 -11.96
N GLY A 70 -5.17 1.28 -11.54
CA GLY A 70 -4.00 1.28 -12.40
C GLY A 70 -3.52 2.69 -12.78
N VAL A 71 -3.95 3.71 -12.04
CA VAL A 71 -3.59 5.11 -12.26
C VAL A 71 -2.40 5.47 -11.37
N LEU A 72 -1.35 6.07 -11.95
CA LEU A 72 -0.15 6.52 -11.24
C LEU A 72 0.45 5.47 -10.29
N VAL A 73 0.36 4.17 -10.64
CA VAL A 73 0.70 3.03 -9.76
C VAL A 73 2.08 3.20 -9.11
N ARG A 74 3.11 3.56 -9.88
CA ARG A 74 4.47 3.75 -9.36
C ARG A 74 4.54 4.85 -8.30
N LEU A 75 3.88 5.99 -8.54
CA LEU A 75 3.87 7.08 -7.56
C LEU A 75 3.05 6.70 -6.32
N ALA A 76 1.92 6.01 -6.50
CA ALA A 76 1.08 5.55 -5.40
C ALA A 76 1.77 4.48 -4.52
N CYS A 77 2.72 3.71 -5.06
CA CYS A 77 3.54 2.79 -4.26
C CYS A 77 4.49 3.52 -3.29
N LEU A 78 4.96 4.73 -3.60
CA LEU A 78 5.96 5.43 -2.77
C LEU A 78 5.43 5.78 -1.37
N PRO A 79 4.24 6.38 -1.19
CA PRO A 79 3.66 6.62 0.13
C PRO A 79 3.43 5.34 0.93
N ILE A 80 2.98 4.27 0.27
CA ILE A 80 2.75 2.95 0.92
C ILE A 80 4.06 2.40 1.46
N ILE A 81 5.10 2.35 0.62
CA ILE A 81 6.42 1.86 1.00
C ILE A 81 6.99 2.69 2.16
N ALA A 82 6.86 4.02 2.10
CA ALA A 82 7.32 4.90 3.17
C ALA A 82 6.64 4.59 4.51
N VAL A 83 5.31 4.47 4.53
CA VAL A 83 4.57 4.15 5.77
C VAL A 83 4.95 2.77 6.30
N LEU A 84 5.07 1.76 5.44
CA LEU A 84 5.49 0.42 5.86
C LEU A 84 6.90 0.39 6.44
N VAL A 85 7.86 1.10 5.82
CA VAL A 85 9.23 1.19 6.32
C VAL A 85 9.29 1.92 7.66
N ILE A 86 8.58 3.04 7.80
CA ILE A 86 8.49 3.78 9.07
C ILE A 86 7.86 2.89 10.14
N ALA A 87 6.76 2.20 9.82
CA ALA A 87 6.09 1.30 10.74
C ALA A 87 7.01 0.17 11.24
N MET A 88 7.77 -0.46 10.33
CA MET A 88 8.63 -1.60 10.70
C MET A 88 9.95 -1.20 11.37
N LEU A 89 10.54 -0.07 10.99
CA LEU A 89 11.89 0.30 11.44
C LEU A 89 11.92 1.35 12.54
N VAL A 90 10.88 2.17 12.65
CA VAL A 90 10.86 3.33 13.56
C VAL A 90 9.81 3.16 14.66
N VAL A 91 8.61 2.71 14.30
CA VAL A 91 7.47 2.52 15.21
C VAL A 91 7.61 1.20 15.97
N HIS A 92 7.94 0.10 15.27
CA HIS A 92 8.10 -1.22 15.87
C HIS A 92 9.48 -1.87 15.61
N PRO A 93 10.59 -1.23 16.00
CA PRO A 93 11.94 -1.76 15.78
C PRO A 93 12.20 -3.09 16.51
N GLU A 94 11.44 -3.40 17.56
CA GLU A 94 11.55 -4.60 18.37
C GLU A 94 10.85 -5.83 17.76
N TRP A 95 10.00 -5.65 16.76
CA TRP A 95 9.27 -6.76 16.15
C TRP A 95 10.22 -7.78 15.54
N THR A 96 10.01 -9.03 15.93
CA THR A 96 10.63 -10.17 15.28
C THR A 96 10.10 -10.33 13.86
N LEU A 97 10.80 -11.13 13.04
CA LEU A 97 10.32 -11.45 11.69
C LEU A 97 8.91 -12.06 11.69
N LEU A 98 8.55 -12.80 12.75
CA LEU A 98 7.24 -13.43 12.90
C LEU A 98 6.13 -12.38 13.11
N GLU A 99 6.39 -11.34 13.89
CA GLU A 99 5.43 -10.27 14.17
C GLU A 99 5.30 -9.33 12.96
N GLY A 100 6.44 -8.96 12.35
CA GLY A 100 6.50 -8.05 11.20
C GLY A 100 6.23 -8.71 9.83
N GLN A 101 6.02 -10.03 9.76
CA GLN A 101 6.00 -10.76 8.48
C GLN A 101 5.03 -10.18 7.44
N PHE A 102 3.87 -9.70 7.87
CA PHE A 102 2.87 -9.12 6.99
C PHE A 102 3.30 -7.75 6.46
N GLY A 103 3.91 -6.91 7.31
CA GLY A 103 4.48 -5.63 6.89
C GLY A 103 5.59 -5.84 5.87
N TRP A 104 6.49 -6.79 6.11
CA TRP A 104 7.54 -7.17 5.17
C TRP A 104 7.00 -7.75 3.86
N LEU A 105 5.96 -8.59 3.92
CA LEU A 105 5.33 -9.15 2.73
C LEU A 105 4.68 -8.05 1.86
N LEU A 106 3.94 -7.12 2.48
CA LEU A 106 3.35 -5.99 1.78
C LEU A 106 4.46 -5.11 1.18
N LEU A 107 5.55 -4.87 1.90
CA LEU A 107 6.70 -4.12 1.40
C LEU A 107 7.29 -4.77 0.14
N ILE A 108 7.46 -6.11 0.15
CA ILE A 108 7.93 -6.87 -1.02
C ILE A 108 6.96 -6.71 -2.20
N ILE A 109 5.65 -6.84 -1.95
CA ILE A 109 4.61 -6.72 -2.99
C ILE A 109 4.63 -5.33 -3.63
N PHE A 110 4.58 -4.26 -2.84
CA PHE A 110 4.53 -2.90 -3.37
C PHE A 110 5.86 -2.44 -3.98
N THR A 111 7.00 -2.93 -3.46
CA THR A 111 8.30 -2.71 -4.11
C THR A 111 8.37 -3.44 -5.45
N SER A 112 7.84 -4.65 -5.53
CA SER A 112 7.75 -5.39 -6.80
C SER A 112 6.88 -4.65 -7.82
N LEU A 113 5.74 -4.08 -7.40
CA LEU A 113 4.88 -3.24 -8.25
C LEU A 113 5.56 -1.93 -8.67
N LEU A 114 6.35 -1.32 -7.79
CA LEU A 114 7.13 -0.13 -8.11
C LEU A 114 8.13 -0.42 -9.24
N ILE A 115 8.87 -1.53 -9.13
CA ILE A 115 9.86 -1.96 -10.13
C ILE A 115 9.18 -2.38 -11.43
N ALA A 116 8.26 -3.35 -11.37
CA ALA A 116 7.60 -3.92 -12.55
C ALA A 116 6.68 -2.90 -13.25
N GLY A 117 6.12 -1.94 -12.51
CA GLY A 117 5.17 -0.97 -13.01
C GLY A 117 3.71 -1.50 -13.08
N PRO A 118 2.80 -0.73 -13.70
CA PRO A 118 1.36 -0.98 -13.65
C PRO A 118 0.88 -2.21 -14.44
N GLY A 119 1.70 -2.76 -15.37
CA GLY A 119 1.25 -3.72 -16.39
C GLY A 119 0.38 -3.08 -17.48
N ARG A 120 0.00 -3.83 -18.52
CA ARG A 120 -0.87 -3.32 -19.61
C ARG A 120 -2.36 -3.29 -19.25
N LEU A 121 -2.78 -4.09 -18.27
CA LEU A 121 -4.18 -4.14 -17.81
C LEU A 121 -4.47 -3.02 -16.81
N VAL A 122 -4.87 -1.85 -17.32
CA VAL A 122 -5.20 -0.64 -16.57
C VAL A 122 -6.57 -0.13 -17.01
N VAL A 123 -7.34 0.48 -16.10
CA VAL A 123 -8.63 1.10 -16.44
C VAL A 123 -8.38 2.21 -17.47
N GLY A 124 -8.85 2.00 -18.70
CA GLY A 124 -8.71 2.95 -19.82
C GLY A 124 -7.81 2.51 -20.97
N GLN A 125 -7.09 1.37 -20.88
CA GLN A 125 -6.44 0.80 -22.06
C GLN A 125 -7.49 0.09 -22.93
N ARG A 126 -7.88 0.76 -24.02
CA ARG A 126 -8.69 0.19 -25.09
C ARG A 126 -7.88 -0.94 -25.71
N PHE A 127 -8.32 -2.19 -25.54
CA PHE A 127 -7.78 -3.33 -26.27
C PHE A 127 -7.89 -3.04 -27.78
N SER A 128 -6.79 -2.63 -28.41
CA SER A 128 -6.68 -2.48 -29.86
C SER A 128 -5.38 -3.10 -30.34
#